data_AF-A0A529K398-F1
#
_entry.id   AF-A0A529K398-F1
#
_cell.length_a   1.000
_cell.length_b   1.000
_cell.length_c   1.000
_cell.angle_alpha   90.00
_cell.angle_beta   90.00
_cell.angle_gamma   90.00
#
_symmetry.space_group_name_H-M   'P 1'
#
loop_
_entity.id
_entity.type
_entity.pdbx_description
1 polymer ?
#
loop_
_entity_poly.entity_id
_entity_poly.type
_entity_poly.pdbx_seq_one_letter_code
_entity_poly.pdbx_strand_id
1 'polypeptide(L)'
;EIARGLHELFVARLGPTAETEGVVAAKHLKAKIKDALEEVPNIDDDTIIRRYLNLIQASLRTNHFVPDLKEKGQSLAIKLDSQTVDGLPAPRPWREIFVYGSEVEGVHLRFGPVARGGLRWSDRAQDYRTEVLGLVKAQQVKNAVIVPVGAKGGFYPKKLPMGAGRDAIFEAGASAYKNYVSSLLSITDNIGLDGVIPPAGVIRRDQDDPY
;
A
#
# COMPACT_ATOMS: atom_id res chain seq x y z
N GLU A 1 -13.58 20.99 -6.19
CA GLU A 1 -13.59 20.28 -7.50
C GLU A 1 -12.47 19.25 -7.69
N ILE A 2 -11.18 19.61 -7.76
CA ILE A 2 -10.12 18.63 -8.10
C ILE A 2 -10.03 17.48 -7.08
N ALA A 3 -10.06 17.78 -5.77
CA ALA A 3 -10.05 16.75 -4.73
C ALA A 3 -11.20 15.74 -4.87
N ARG A 4 -12.39 16.23 -5.22
CA ARG A 4 -13.56 15.38 -5.51
C ARG A 4 -13.32 14.51 -6.75
N GLY A 5 -12.78 15.08 -7.82
CA GLY A 5 -12.39 14.33 -9.02
C GLY A 5 -11.35 13.24 -8.73
N LEU A 6 -10.35 13.51 -7.88
CA LEU A 6 -9.37 12.50 -7.46
C LEU A 6 -10.04 11.34 -6.72
N HIS A 7 -10.93 11.64 -5.77
CA HIS A 7 -11.69 10.60 -5.06
C HIS A 7 -12.58 9.79 -6.02
N GLU A 8 -13.34 10.46 -6.90
CA GLU A 8 -14.18 9.81 -7.91
C GLU A 8 -13.33 8.92 -8.84
N LEU A 9 -12.11 9.35 -9.21
CA LEU A 9 -11.18 8.56 -10.00
C LEU A 9 -10.70 7.31 -9.24
N PHE A 10 -10.40 7.44 -7.94
CA PHE A 10 -10.02 6.30 -7.11
C PHE A 10 -11.15 5.25 -7.04
N VAL A 11 -12.39 5.70 -6.81
CA VAL A 11 -13.58 4.83 -6.81
C VAL A 11 -13.80 4.20 -8.18
N ALA A 12 -13.72 4.96 -9.28
CA ALA A 12 -13.87 4.42 -10.63
C ALA A 12 -12.80 3.40 -11.00
N ARG A 13 -11.59 3.48 -10.40
CA ARG A 13 -10.49 2.55 -10.69
C ARG A 13 -10.49 1.30 -9.82
N LEU A 14 -10.93 1.39 -8.58
CA LEU A 14 -10.73 0.33 -7.58
C LEU A 14 -12.01 -0.09 -6.84
N GLY A 15 -13.11 0.63 -7.05
CA GLY A 15 -14.41 0.38 -6.44
C GLY A 15 -15.24 -0.69 -7.16
N PRO A 16 -16.47 -0.93 -6.70
CA PRO A 16 -17.31 -2.05 -7.17
C PRO A 16 -17.62 -2.03 -8.68
N THR A 17 -17.65 -0.86 -9.32
CA THR A 17 -17.95 -0.71 -10.76
C THR A 17 -16.71 -0.58 -11.63
N ALA A 18 -15.52 -0.85 -11.07
CA ALA A 18 -14.23 -0.61 -11.71
C ALA A 18 -13.99 -1.38 -13.02
N GLU A 19 -14.64 -2.53 -13.18
CA GLU A 19 -14.53 -3.38 -14.38
C GLU A 19 -15.63 -3.11 -15.40
N THR A 20 -16.64 -2.31 -15.06
CA THR A 20 -17.76 -1.95 -15.94
C THR A 20 -17.70 -0.45 -16.28
N GLU A 21 -18.62 0.35 -15.72
CA GLU A 21 -18.74 1.79 -15.96
C GLU A 21 -17.48 2.57 -15.54
N GLY A 22 -16.77 2.06 -14.53
CA GLY A 22 -15.56 2.65 -13.99
C GLY A 22 -14.44 2.80 -15.02
N VAL A 23 -14.37 1.94 -16.05
CA VAL A 23 -13.37 2.03 -17.11
C VAL A 23 -13.51 3.33 -17.91
N VAL A 24 -14.75 3.67 -18.29
CA VAL A 24 -15.05 4.88 -19.06
C VAL A 24 -15.00 6.10 -18.15
N ALA A 25 -15.60 6.02 -16.96
CA ALA A 25 -15.58 7.09 -15.97
C ALA A 25 -14.15 7.51 -15.59
N ALA A 26 -13.24 6.56 -15.35
CA ALA A 26 -11.85 6.85 -15.00
C ALA A 26 -11.11 7.61 -16.11
N LYS A 27 -11.41 7.33 -17.38
CA LYS A 27 -10.81 8.06 -18.51
C LYS A 27 -11.28 9.52 -18.55
N HIS A 28 -12.59 9.75 -18.42
CA HIS A 28 -13.15 11.11 -18.41
C HIS A 28 -12.70 11.91 -17.18
N LEU A 29 -12.71 11.30 -16.00
CA LEU A 29 -12.25 11.94 -14.75
C LEU A 29 -10.78 12.32 -14.85
N LYS A 30 -9.92 11.45 -15.40
CA LYS A 30 -8.50 11.77 -15.62
C LYS A 30 -8.32 12.99 -16.53
N ALA A 31 -9.08 13.09 -17.62
CA ALA A 31 -9.01 14.25 -18.52
C ALA A 31 -9.47 15.52 -17.79
N LYS A 32 -10.65 15.47 -17.15
CA LYS A 32 -11.20 16.59 -16.39
C LYS A 32 -10.27 17.10 -15.28
N ILE A 33 -9.59 16.19 -14.57
CA ILE A 33 -8.60 16.56 -13.53
C ILE A 33 -7.39 17.26 -14.16
N LYS A 34 -6.94 16.80 -15.33
CA LYS A 34 -5.81 17.44 -16.05
C LYS A 34 -6.17 18.84 -16.52
N ASP A 35 -7.35 19.02 -17.10
CA ASP A 35 -7.81 20.34 -17.54
C ASP A 35 -7.94 21.28 -16.34
N ALA A 36 -8.50 20.81 -15.22
CA ALA A 36 -8.62 21.60 -14.00
C ALA A 36 -7.26 21.94 -13.34
N LEU A 37 -6.21 21.15 -13.60
CA LEU A 37 -4.85 21.44 -13.12
C LEU A 37 -4.21 22.62 -13.86
N GLU A 38 -4.63 22.94 -15.09
CA GLU A 38 -4.11 24.08 -15.85
C GLU A 38 -4.47 25.42 -15.19
N GLU A 39 -5.55 25.44 -14.41
CA GLU A 39 -6.06 26.60 -13.70
C GLU A 39 -5.48 26.75 -12.27
N VAL A 40 -4.55 25.89 -11.86
CA VAL A 40 -3.94 25.95 -10.52
C VAL A 40 -2.82 27.01 -10.52
N PRO A 41 -2.94 28.12 -9.76
CA PRO A 41 -2.00 29.22 -9.87
C PRO A 41 -0.67 28.96 -9.14
N ASN A 42 -0.67 28.10 -8.13
CA ASN A 42 0.51 27.79 -7.34
C ASN A 42 1.16 26.49 -7.84
N ILE A 43 2.45 26.56 -8.18
CA ILE A 43 3.22 25.43 -8.73
C ILE A 43 3.42 24.28 -7.74
N ASP A 44 3.51 24.57 -6.44
CA ASP A 44 3.66 23.55 -5.41
C ASP A 44 2.34 22.78 -5.25
N ASP A 45 1.21 23.49 -5.24
CA ASP A 45 -0.12 22.88 -5.21
C ASP A 45 -0.36 22.00 -6.45
N ASP A 46 -0.05 22.51 -7.65
CA ASP A 46 -0.12 21.74 -8.89
C ASP A 46 0.73 20.46 -8.79
N THR A 47 1.98 20.59 -8.33
CA THR A 47 2.89 19.46 -8.17
C THR A 47 2.31 18.42 -7.20
N ILE A 48 1.81 18.83 -6.04
CA ILE A 48 1.23 17.94 -5.03
C ILE A 48 0.02 17.20 -5.61
N ILE A 49 -0.89 17.91 -6.27
CA ILE A 49 -2.10 17.32 -6.84
C ILE A 49 -1.75 16.33 -7.97
N ARG A 50 -0.75 16.64 -8.81
CA ARG A 50 -0.24 15.72 -9.83
C ARG A 50 0.35 14.45 -9.21
N ARG A 51 1.03 14.55 -8.07
CA ARG A 51 1.52 13.37 -7.32
C ARG A 51 0.37 12.52 -6.80
N TYR A 52 -0.70 13.12 -6.28
CA TYR A 52 -1.90 12.36 -5.88
C TYR A 52 -2.55 11.65 -7.07
N LEU A 53 -2.68 12.32 -8.22
CA LEU A 53 -3.19 11.72 -9.44
C LEU A 53 -2.33 10.52 -9.89
N ASN A 54 -1.00 10.67 -9.89
CA ASN A 54 -0.07 9.58 -10.20
C ASN A 54 -0.21 8.41 -9.21
N LEU A 55 -0.31 8.68 -7.90
CA LEU A 55 -0.45 7.64 -6.87
C LEU A 55 -1.75 6.83 -7.03
N ILE A 56 -2.86 7.48 -7.35
CA ILE A 56 -4.14 6.81 -7.66
C ILE A 56 -4.02 5.96 -8.92
N GLN A 57 -3.27 6.42 -9.92
CA GLN A 57 -3.05 5.66 -11.16
C GLN A 57 -2.15 4.44 -10.92
N ALA A 58 -1.11 4.58 -10.10
CA ALA A 58 -0.19 3.53 -9.70
C ALA A 58 -0.81 2.52 -8.70
N SER A 59 -2.01 2.79 -8.18
CA SER A 59 -2.69 1.89 -7.24
C SER A 59 -3.26 0.66 -7.96
N LEU A 60 -2.90 -0.52 -7.46
CA LEU A 60 -3.20 -1.82 -8.07
C LEU A 60 -4.36 -2.56 -7.40
N ARG A 61 -4.41 -2.51 -6.07
CA ARG A 61 -5.40 -3.20 -5.23
C ARG A 61 -5.64 -2.40 -3.96
N THR A 62 -6.84 -2.49 -3.41
CA THR A 62 -7.15 -1.95 -2.08
C THR A 62 -8.26 -2.75 -1.42
N ASN A 63 -8.22 -2.82 -0.09
CA ASN A 63 -9.27 -3.44 0.71
C ASN A 63 -10.40 -2.46 1.10
N HIS A 64 -10.31 -1.20 0.67
CA HIS A 64 -11.25 -0.13 1.05
C HIS A 64 -12.72 -0.44 0.73
N PHE A 65 -12.96 -1.16 -0.38
CA PHE A 65 -14.31 -1.47 -0.88
C PHE A 65 -14.81 -2.85 -0.43
N VAL A 66 -14.03 -3.59 0.35
CA VAL A 66 -14.43 -4.89 0.88
C VAL A 66 -15.17 -4.68 2.20
N PRO A 67 -16.42 -5.15 2.32
CA PRO A 67 -17.21 -4.95 3.54
C PRO A 67 -16.59 -5.69 4.74
N ASP A 68 -16.93 -5.21 5.94
CA ASP A 68 -16.65 -5.82 7.25
C ASP A 68 -15.17 -5.96 7.64
N LEU A 69 -14.20 -5.64 6.77
CA LEU A 69 -12.77 -5.77 7.11
C LEU A 69 -12.36 -4.82 8.24
N LYS A 70 -12.89 -3.59 8.23
CA LYS A 70 -12.67 -2.62 9.30
C LYS A 70 -13.22 -3.12 10.64
N GLU A 71 -14.39 -3.75 10.62
CA GLU A 71 -15.03 -4.33 11.81
C GLU A 71 -14.25 -5.54 12.34
N LYS A 72 -13.60 -6.29 11.43
CA LYS A 72 -12.62 -7.36 11.74
C LYS A 72 -11.26 -6.82 12.20
N GLY A 73 -11.12 -5.50 12.37
CA GLY A 73 -9.91 -4.86 12.88
C GLY A 73 -8.79 -4.73 11.85
N GLN A 74 -9.06 -4.86 10.55
CA GLN A 74 -8.09 -4.63 9.49
C GLN A 74 -8.02 -3.14 9.14
N SER A 75 -6.80 -2.65 8.98
CA SER A 75 -6.49 -1.29 8.52
C SER A 75 -6.61 -1.18 7.00
N LEU A 76 -6.67 0.05 6.49
CA LEU A 76 -6.63 0.30 5.04
C LEU A 76 -5.32 -0.24 4.48
N ALA A 77 -5.40 -1.02 3.41
CA ALA A 77 -4.26 -1.47 2.64
C ALA A 77 -4.40 -1.01 1.18
N ILE A 78 -3.31 -0.47 0.62
CA ILE A 78 -3.21 -0.09 -0.79
C ILE A 78 -1.93 -0.68 -1.36
N LYS A 79 -2.05 -1.46 -2.43
CA LYS A 79 -0.92 -1.97 -3.20
C LYS A 79 -0.60 -1.02 -4.34
N LEU A 80 0.68 -0.68 -4.50
CA LEU A 80 1.19 0.25 -5.49
C LEU A 80 2.15 -0.43 -6.45
N ASP A 81 2.08 -0.05 -7.73
CA ASP A 81 3.16 -0.24 -8.68
C ASP A 81 4.22 0.84 -8.46
N SER A 82 5.16 0.57 -7.54
CA SER A 82 6.22 1.49 -7.15
C SER A 82 7.11 1.95 -8.30
N GLN A 83 7.18 1.22 -9.42
CA GLN A 83 7.97 1.63 -10.60
C GLN A 83 7.33 2.81 -11.33
N THR A 84 6.00 2.92 -11.26
CA THR A 84 5.22 3.97 -11.92
C THR A 84 4.88 5.15 -10.99
N VAL A 85 5.29 5.08 -9.72
CA VAL A 85 5.16 6.20 -8.78
C VAL A 85 6.24 7.24 -9.07
N ASP A 86 5.81 8.42 -9.51
CA ASP A 86 6.71 9.50 -9.86
C ASP A 86 7.32 10.11 -8.58
N GLY A 87 8.63 10.37 -8.58
CA GLY A 87 9.33 11.02 -7.45
C GLY A 87 9.77 10.07 -6.34
N LEU A 88 9.52 8.76 -6.47
CA LEU A 88 9.99 7.76 -5.50
C LEU A 88 11.53 7.60 -5.58
N PRO A 89 12.26 7.66 -4.45
CA PRO A 89 13.72 7.55 -4.43
C PRO A 89 14.21 6.14 -4.79
N ALA A 90 15.45 6.05 -5.28
CA ALA A 90 16.05 4.78 -5.64
C ALA A 90 16.59 3.99 -4.40
N PRO A 91 16.58 2.64 -4.46
CA PRO A 91 16.00 1.80 -5.49
C PRO A 91 14.47 1.71 -5.31
N ARG A 92 13.75 1.78 -6.42
CA ARG A 92 12.28 1.66 -6.40
C ARG A 92 11.91 0.19 -6.21
N PRO A 93 11.06 -0.16 -5.23
CA PRO A 93 10.49 -1.50 -5.12
C PRO A 93 9.77 -1.88 -6.42
N TRP A 94 9.57 -3.17 -6.64
CA TRP A 94 8.60 -3.64 -7.62
C TRP A 94 7.18 -3.34 -7.12
N ARG A 95 6.89 -3.69 -5.85
CA ARG A 95 5.60 -3.41 -5.20
C ARG A 95 5.80 -2.86 -3.81
N GLU A 96 4.93 -1.94 -3.45
CA GLU A 96 4.71 -1.49 -2.09
C GLU A 96 3.28 -1.82 -1.69
N ILE A 97 3.08 -2.40 -0.51
CA ILE A 97 1.78 -2.37 0.17
C ILE A 97 1.89 -1.40 1.32
N PHE A 98 1.14 -0.32 1.24
CA PHE A 98 0.99 0.67 2.29
C PHE A 98 -0.21 0.31 3.16
N VAL A 99 0.00 0.27 4.49
CA VAL A 99 -1.04 0.01 5.49
C VAL A 99 -1.19 1.25 6.36
N TYR A 100 -2.42 1.72 6.53
CA TYR A 100 -2.73 2.88 7.36
C TYR A 100 -4.02 2.66 8.17
N GLY A 101 -3.92 2.84 9.48
CA GLY A 101 -5.04 2.69 10.40
C GLY A 101 -4.86 3.53 11.66
N SER A 102 -5.83 3.41 12.57
CA SER A 102 -5.74 4.13 13.85
C SER A 102 -4.81 3.43 14.85
N GLU A 103 -4.65 2.13 14.70
CA GLU A 103 -3.84 1.23 15.54
C GLU A 103 -2.42 1.08 15.01
N VAL A 104 -2.25 1.03 13.68
CA VAL A 104 -1.00 0.68 13.03
C VAL A 104 -0.83 1.39 11.70
N GLU A 105 0.41 1.73 11.39
CA GLU A 105 0.86 2.16 10.07
C GLU A 105 2.01 1.28 9.62
N GLY A 106 2.23 1.13 8.31
CA GLY A 106 3.36 0.36 7.84
C GLY A 106 3.48 0.28 6.33
N VAL A 107 4.61 -0.27 5.89
CA VAL A 107 4.89 -0.55 4.49
C VAL A 107 5.46 -1.94 4.34
N HIS A 108 5.11 -2.64 3.26
CA HIS A 108 5.78 -3.84 2.82
C HIS A 108 6.34 -3.64 1.41
N LEU A 109 7.67 -3.71 1.28
CA LEU A 109 8.39 -3.47 0.04
C LEU A 109 8.90 -4.79 -0.53
N ARG A 110 8.59 -5.08 -1.80
CA ARG A 110 9.16 -6.22 -2.55
C ARG A 110 9.86 -5.74 -3.80
N PHE A 111 10.99 -6.36 -4.14
CA PHE A 111 11.79 -6.00 -5.31
C PHE A 111 11.63 -6.97 -6.49
N GLY A 112 10.68 -7.90 -6.42
CA GLY A 112 10.21 -8.71 -7.54
C GLY A 112 9.16 -9.73 -7.11
N PRO A 113 8.68 -10.56 -8.05
CA PRO A 113 7.56 -11.50 -7.85
C PRO A 113 7.83 -12.56 -6.81
N VAL A 114 9.08 -13.04 -6.73
CA VAL A 114 9.53 -13.98 -5.71
C VAL A 114 10.58 -13.26 -4.86
N ALA A 115 10.19 -12.88 -3.64
CA ALA A 115 11.04 -12.11 -2.74
C ALA A 115 10.92 -12.63 -1.29
N ARG A 116 12.01 -12.56 -0.52
CA ARG A 116 12.02 -12.95 0.90
C ARG A 116 12.52 -11.83 1.79
N GLY A 117 11.89 -11.70 2.96
CA GLY A 117 12.14 -10.59 3.87
C GLY A 117 11.44 -10.76 5.21
N GLY A 118 12.06 -10.28 6.28
CA GLY A 118 11.43 -10.20 7.59
C GLY A 118 10.64 -8.90 7.78
N LEU A 119 9.82 -8.88 8.83
CA LEU A 119 9.11 -7.69 9.30
C LEU A 119 9.89 -6.99 10.42
N ARG A 120 9.73 -5.68 10.52
CA ARG A 120 10.33 -4.84 11.57
C ARG A 120 9.22 -4.10 12.32
N TRP A 121 9.16 -4.26 13.63
CA TRP A 121 8.49 -3.28 14.49
C TRP A 121 9.41 -2.05 14.56
N SER A 122 8.92 -0.92 14.06
CA SER A 122 9.58 0.39 14.16
C SER A 122 8.96 1.22 15.28
N ASP A 123 9.80 1.94 16.01
CA ASP A 123 9.44 3.00 16.97
C ASP A 123 9.49 4.40 16.32
N ARG A 124 9.82 4.47 15.03
CA ARG A 124 10.08 5.72 14.31
C ARG A 124 8.87 6.21 13.51
N ALA A 125 7.95 6.89 14.18
CA ALA A 125 6.72 7.38 13.57
C ALA A 125 6.94 8.22 12.28
N GLN A 126 7.99 9.06 12.25
CA GLN A 126 8.21 10.03 11.18
C GLN A 126 9.00 9.50 9.98
N ASP A 127 9.78 8.43 10.13
CA ASP A 127 10.69 7.96 9.08
C ASP A 127 10.86 6.43 9.00
N TYR A 128 9.91 5.65 9.54
CA TYR A 128 9.87 4.20 9.37
C TYR A 128 9.98 3.75 7.91
N ARG A 129 9.43 4.54 6.96
CA ARG A 129 9.53 4.24 5.52
C ARG A 129 10.98 4.26 5.04
N THR A 130 11.74 5.27 5.47
CA THR A 130 13.18 5.42 5.16
C THR A 130 14.01 4.33 5.85
N GLU A 131 13.68 4.00 7.10
CA GLU A 131 14.28 2.87 7.82
C GLU A 131 14.09 1.56 7.04
N VAL A 132 12.84 1.24 6.67
CA VAL A 132 12.51 0.01 5.94
C VAL A 132 13.22 -0.03 4.59
N LEU A 133 13.23 1.07 3.83
CA LEU A 133 13.95 1.14 2.55
C LEU A 133 15.47 0.90 2.73
N GLY A 134 16.07 1.47 3.78
CA GLY A 134 17.48 1.23 4.14
C GLY A 134 17.77 -0.23 4.48
N LEU A 135 16.86 -0.89 5.22
CA LEU A 135 16.98 -2.30 5.56
C LEU A 135 16.87 -3.22 4.33
N VAL A 136 16.04 -2.88 3.34
CA VAL A 136 15.99 -3.66 2.09
C VAL A 136 17.31 -3.57 1.33
N LYS A 137 17.91 -2.38 1.22
CA LYS A 137 19.23 -2.20 0.57
C LYS A 137 20.27 -3.15 1.18
N ALA A 138 20.34 -3.21 2.51
CA ALA A 138 21.26 -4.12 3.20
C ALA A 138 20.93 -5.60 2.97
N GLN A 139 19.65 -5.95 2.85
CA GLN A 139 19.22 -7.34 2.61
C GLN A 139 19.52 -7.80 1.18
N GLN A 140 19.41 -6.91 0.18
CA GLN A 140 19.74 -7.23 -1.21
C GLN A 140 21.19 -7.67 -1.36
N VAL A 141 22.12 -7.02 -0.63
CA VAL A 141 23.54 -7.40 -0.63
C VAL A 141 23.76 -8.79 -0.02
N LYS A 142 22.91 -9.22 0.93
CA LYS A 142 23.05 -10.51 1.64
C LYS A 142 22.35 -11.68 0.95
N ASN A 143 21.25 -11.45 0.24
CA ASN A 143 20.39 -12.51 -0.29
C ASN A 143 20.68 -12.92 -1.75
N ALA A 144 21.61 -12.23 -2.44
CA ALA A 144 21.87 -12.40 -3.88
C ALA A 144 22.21 -13.84 -4.30
N VAL A 145 22.61 -14.70 -3.37
CA VAL A 145 23.01 -16.10 -3.63
C VAL A 145 21.84 -17.09 -3.58
N ILE A 146 20.69 -16.76 -2.96
CA ILE A 146 19.60 -17.73 -2.69
C ILE A 146 18.27 -17.37 -3.37
N VAL A 147 17.88 -16.09 -3.36
CA VAL A 147 16.67 -15.60 -4.04
C VAL A 147 17.05 -14.32 -4.78
N PRO A 148 16.65 -14.12 -6.05
CA PRO A 148 17.18 -13.04 -6.89
C PRO A 148 16.98 -11.64 -6.29
N VAL A 149 15.93 -11.45 -5.49
CA VAL A 149 15.51 -10.16 -4.94
C VAL A 149 14.94 -10.28 -3.52
N GLY A 150 15.02 -9.18 -2.75
CA GLY A 150 14.60 -9.12 -1.36
C GLY A 150 13.23 -8.47 -1.14
N ALA A 151 12.67 -8.70 0.04
CA ALA A 151 11.54 -7.97 0.60
C ALA A 151 11.88 -7.42 1.99
N LYS A 152 11.10 -6.45 2.47
CA LYS A 152 11.09 -6.03 3.87
C LYS A 152 9.77 -5.36 4.17
N GLY A 153 9.18 -5.69 5.31
CA GLY A 153 8.10 -4.89 5.88
C GLY A 153 8.54 -4.20 7.16
N GLY A 154 7.85 -3.10 7.46
CA GLY A 154 7.93 -2.46 8.76
C GLY A 154 6.59 -1.86 9.14
N PHE A 155 6.27 -1.93 10.42
CA PHE A 155 5.06 -1.38 10.99
C PHE A 155 5.37 -0.58 12.25
N TYR A 156 4.55 0.44 12.49
CA TYR A 156 4.60 1.35 13.63
C TYR A 156 3.27 1.23 14.41
N PRO A 157 3.28 0.67 15.63
CA PRO A 157 2.12 0.68 16.51
C PRO A 157 1.84 2.09 17.05
N LYS A 158 0.65 2.62 16.78
CA LYS A 158 0.29 4.01 17.13
C LYS A 158 -0.26 4.17 18.54
N LYS A 159 -0.74 3.08 19.15
CA LYS A 159 -1.44 3.07 20.44
C LYS A 159 -0.71 2.22 21.50
N LEU A 160 0.61 2.40 21.62
CA LEU A 160 1.34 1.74 22.71
C LEU A 160 1.00 2.38 24.06
N PRO A 161 0.71 1.60 25.11
CA PRO A 161 0.42 2.13 26.43
C PRO A 161 1.71 2.56 27.13
N MET A 162 2.19 3.76 26.79
CA MET A 162 3.41 4.34 27.37
C MET A 162 3.27 4.46 28.88
N GLY A 163 4.18 3.83 29.64
CA GLY A 163 4.14 3.79 31.11
C GLY A 163 3.49 2.54 31.70
N ALA A 164 2.92 1.65 30.88
CA ALA A 164 2.50 0.32 31.33
C ALA A 164 3.70 -0.64 31.46
N GLY A 165 3.46 -1.79 32.10
CA GLY A 165 4.45 -2.86 32.20
C GLY A 165 4.84 -3.43 30.84
N ARG A 166 5.99 -4.13 30.81
CA ARG A 166 6.56 -4.75 29.59
C ARG A 166 5.54 -5.62 28.85
N ASP A 167 4.73 -6.39 29.58
CA ASP A 167 3.76 -7.32 29.00
C ASP A 167 2.65 -6.59 28.24
N ALA A 168 2.11 -5.50 28.81
CA ALA A 168 1.09 -4.69 28.15
C ALA A 168 1.60 -4.01 26.87
N ILE A 169 2.85 -3.55 26.87
CA ILE A 169 3.49 -3.01 25.66
C ILE A 169 3.65 -4.10 24.60
N PHE A 170 4.08 -5.29 25.01
CA PHE A 170 4.25 -6.42 24.10
C PHE A 170 2.93 -6.88 23.49
N GLU A 171 1.86 -6.97 24.28
CA GLU A 171 0.51 -7.32 23.80
C GLU A 171 -0.05 -6.30 22.81
N ALA A 172 0.12 -5.00 23.08
CA ALA A 172 -0.28 -3.94 22.16
C ALA A 172 0.49 -4.03 20.83
N GLY A 173 1.80 -4.28 20.90
CA GLY A 173 2.63 -4.52 19.73
C GLY A 173 2.24 -5.76 18.93
N ALA A 174 1.93 -6.87 19.61
CA ALA A 174 1.45 -8.10 18.99
C ALA A 174 0.10 -7.90 18.30
N SER A 175 -0.78 -7.08 18.89
CA SER A 175 -2.07 -6.71 18.29
C SER A 175 -1.88 -5.84 17.04
N ALA A 176 -0.98 -4.86 17.08
CA ALA A 176 -0.63 -4.04 15.92
C ALA A 176 0.01 -4.88 14.81
N TYR A 177 0.88 -5.84 15.15
CA TYR A 177 1.45 -6.79 14.21
C TYR A 177 0.37 -7.63 13.51
N LYS A 178 -0.57 -8.19 14.28
CA LYS A 178 -1.69 -8.98 13.73
C LYS A 178 -2.53 -8.15 12.77
N ASN A 179 -2.88 -6.91 13.13
CA ASN A 179 -3.61 -5.98 12.26
C ASN A 179 -2.82 -5.68 10.98
N TYR A 180 -1.54 -5.35 11.10
CA TYR A 180 -0.69 -5.06 9.94
C TYR A 180 -0.65 -6.26 8.97
N VAL A 181 -0.33 -7.46 9.47
CA VAL A 181 -0.24 -8.67 8.65
C VAL A 181 -1.60 -9.05 8.06
N SER A 182 -2.68 -9.03 8.84
CA SER A 182 -4.02 -9.34 8.31
C SER A 182 -4.49 -8.33 7.26
N SER A 183 -4.08 -7.06 7.38
CA SER A 183 -4.33 -6.02 6.37
C SER A 183 -3.54 -6.27 5.08
N LEU A 184 -2.26 -6.67 5.18
CA LEU A 184 -1.48 -7.06 4.00
C LEU A 184 -2.13 -8.23 3.25
N LEU A 185 -2.54 -9.26 4.00
CA LEU A 185 -3.15 -10.47 3.44
C LEU A 185 -4.54 -10.19 2.83
N SER A 186 -5.25 -9.16 3.27
CA SER A 186 -6.57 -8.81 2.72
C SER A 186 -6.58 -8.43 1.24
N ILE A 187 -5.42 -8.08 0.66
CA ILE A 187 -5.29 -7.71 -0.76
C ILE A 187 -4.27 -8.57 -1.52
N THR A 188 -3.77 -9.63 -0.88
CA THR A 188 -2.77 -10.52 -1.49
C THR A 188 -3.42 -11.84 -1.90
N ASP A 189 -2.98 -12.41 -3.01
CA ASP A 189 -3.47 -13.72 -3.44
C ASP A 189 -2.93 -14.81 -2.50
N ASN A 190 -3.68 -15.89 -2.35
CA ASN A 190 -3.27 -17.10 -1.65
C ASN A 190 -2.93 -18.22 -2.65
N ILE A 191 -2.28 -19.29 -2.21
CA ILE A 191 -1.97 -20.47 -3.03
C ILE A 191 -2.77 -21.65 -2.48
N GLY A 192 -3.77 -22.10 -3.26
CA GLY A 192 -4.52 -23.33 -3.02
C GLY A 192 -3.93 -24.54 -3.74
N LEU A 193 -4.57 -25.70 -3.59
CA LEU A 193 -4.18 -26.93 -4.27
C LEU A 193 -4.25 -26.80 -5.80
N ASP A 194 -5.26 -26.09 -6.31
CA ASP A 194 -5.55 -25.96 -7.74
C ASP A 194 -5.01 -24.66 -8.36
N GLY A 195 -4.23 -23.87 -7.61
CA GLY A 195 -3.61 -22.64 -8.09
C GLY A 195 -3.86 -21.41 -7.22
N VAL A 196 -3.75 -20.24 -7.83
CA VAL A 196 -3.82 -18.94 -7.14
C VAL A 196 -5.27 -18.60 -6.79
N ILE A 197 -5.51 -18.25 -5.53
CA ILE A 197 -6.81 -17.83 -4.99
C ILE A 197 -6.77 -16.32 -4.74
N PRO A 198 -7.46 -15.50 -5.54
CA PRO A 198 -7.47 -14.06 -5.32
C PRO A 198 -8.28 -13.65 -4.08
N PRO A 199 -7.97 -12.49 -3.46
CA PRO A 199 -8.75 -11.96 -2.36
C PRO A 199 -10.17 -11.59 -2.81
N ALA A 200 -11.17 -12.05 -2.07
CA ALA A 200 -12.58 -11.81 -2.39
C ALA A 200 -12.94 -10.32 -2.32
N GLY A 201 -13.68 -9.83 -3.32
CA GLY A 201 -14.19 -8.46 -3.36
C GLY A 201 -13.14 -7.37 -3.65
N VAL A 202 -11.90 -7.75 -3.97
CA VAL A 202 -10.82 -6.81 -4.31
C VAL A 202 -10.66 -6.73 -5.82
N ILE A 203 -10.74 -5.53 -6.37
CA ILE A 203 -10.39 -5.26 -7.77
C ILE A 203 -8.88 -5.41 -7.97
N ARG A 204 -8.49 -6.17 -8.99
CA ARG A 204 -7.09 -6.47 -9.32
C ARG A 204 -6.70 -5.76 -10.62
N ARG A 205 -5.73 -4.85 -10.55
CA ARG A 205 -5.14 -4.18 -11.73
C ARG A 205 -3.77 -4.75 -12.13
N ASP A 206 -3.38 -5.86 -11.52
CA ASP A 206 -2.17 -6.62 -11.78
C ASP A 206 -2.50 -8.10 -11.99
N GLN A 207 -1.47 -8.89 -12.29
CA GLN A 207 -1.58 -10.34 -12.47
C GLN A 207 -1.68 -11.06 -11.11
N ASP A 208 -1.69 -12.39 -11.17
CA ASP A 208 -1.49 -13.25 -9.99
C ASP A 208 -0.20 -12.86 -9.27
N ASP A 209 -0.34 -12.62 -7.97
CA ASP A 209 0.72 -12.14 -7.10
C ASP A 209 0.51 -12.65 -5.67
N PRO A 210 0.72 -13.96 -5.46
CA PRO A 210 0.65 -14.56 -4.14
C PRO A 210 1.87 -14.20 -3.28
N TYR A 211 1.73 -14.46 -1.97
CA TYR A 211 2.89 -14.58 -1.07
C TYR A 211 3.48 -15.99 -1.06
#